data_AF-A0A7S3L9U6-F1
#
_entry.id   AF-A0A7S3L9U6-F1
#
_cell.length_a   1.000
_cell.length_b   1.000
_cell.length_c   1.000
_cell.angle_alpha   90.00
_cell.angle_beta   90.00
_cell.angle_gamma   90.00
#
_symmetry.space_group_name_H-M   'P 1'
#
loop_
_entity.id
_entity.type
_entity.pdbx_description
1 polymer ?
#
loop_
_entity_poly.entity_id
_entity_poly.type
_entity_poly.pdbx_seq_one_letter_code
_entity_poly.pdbx_strand_id
1 'polypeptide(L)'
;MYVNHNGAAVDHHRNLFILSSGRVLINRQQWLLVPLSMLLYTSLGFSPCSNLKLLRSATLHKMSNPVDQVLNFYENVPEFSEYDEYIMATFPGALSNWDLRARVVITLQSKGCQAETTLLATSLCSDELARQLQDDFGQIYGNSFILGGLSGFPFAGKIGFENMASHSPGSCLLIYGPHVGVSCTTGDIGIVERTGIEQAESCCASAIAACQHHLNGPGADSSTSDFTDFQQGAVRQLVAPHMERLRQSENAMLELPYTLFETQDQLLAELVQEGFGGIKNSLILLGGITINTAPQATDYFLPLRFDYLTKDEQGQPVVENMMDQLR
;
A
#
# COMPACT_ATOMS: atom_id res chain seq x y z
N MET A 1 17.34 19.11 23.06
CA MET A 1 17.32 20.24 22.11
C MET A 1 18.22 21.35 22.62
N TYR A 2 19.34 21.62 21.94
CA TYR A 2 20.09 22.86 22.11
C TYR A 2 19.79 23.77 20.93
N VAL A 3 19.51 25.04 21.21
CA VAL A 3 19.34 26.09 20.19
C VAL A 3 20.66 26.84 20.11
N ASN A 4 21.34 26.80 18.97
CA ASN A 4 22.56 27.60 18.80
C ASN A 4 22.22 29.07 18.47
N HIS A 5 23.23 29.93 18.47
CA HIS A 5 23.07 31.39 18.27
C HIS A 5 22.48 31.82 16.91
N ASN A 6 22.23 30.88 15.98
CA ASN A 6 21.56 31.11 14.71
C ASN A 6 20.11 30.56 14.67
N GLY A 7 19.56 30.10 15.80
CA GLY A 7 18.16 29.68 15.90
C GLY A 7 17.84 28.30 15.30
N ALA A 8 18.85 27.48 14.99
CA ALA A 8 18.65 26.11 14.55
C ALA A 8 18.52 25.16 15.76
N ALA A 9 17.47 24.33 15.77
CA ALA A 9 17.36 23.18 16.66
C ALA A 9 18.01 21.97 15.99
N VAL A 10 18.97 21.34 16.67
CA VAL A 10 19.70 20.18 16.16
C VAL A 10 19.28 18.94 16.95
N ASP A 11 18.82 17.91 16.24
CA ASP A 11 18.68 16.54 16.72
C ASP A 11 19.64 15.65 15.93
N HIS A 12 20.64 15.10 16.62
CA HIS A 12 21.71 14.32 16.00
C HIS A 12 21.29 12.89 15.62
N HIS A 13 20.10 12.44 16.00
CA HIS A 13 19.63 11.08 15.71
C HIS A 13 18.62 10.99 14.56
N ARG A 14 17.96 12.09 14.17
CA ARG A 14 16.78 12.05 13.28
C ARG A 14 16.97 12.62 11.87
N ASN A 15 18.18 13.02 11.46
CA ASN A 15 18.47 13.57 10.12
C ASN A 15 17.46 14.63 9.60
N LEU A 16 16.79 15.37 10.49
CA LEU A 16 15.79 16.39 10.15
C LEU A 16 16.30 17.75 10.61
N PHE A 17 16.49 18.67 9.65
CA PHE A 17 16.89 20.05 9.93
C PHE A 17 15.76 20.99 9.55
N ILE A 18 15.20 21.68 10.55
CA ILE A 18 14.20 22.72 10.35
C ILE A 18 14.88 24.06 10.60
N LEU A 19 15.06 24.86 9.54
CA LEU A 19 15.57 26.22 9.64
C LEU A 19 14.42 27.21 9.62
N SER A 20 14.58 28.32 10.35
CA SER A 20 13.61 29.44 10.44
C SER A 20 13.32 30.14 9.11
N SER A 21 13.94 29.71 8.00
CA SER A 21 13.78 30.24 6.65
C SER A 21 12.87 29.39 5.73
N GLY A 22 12.05 28.48 6.26
CA GLY A 22 11.05 27.75 5.47
C GLY A 22 11.62 26.71 4.49
N ARG A 23 12.73 26.05 4.86
CA ARG A 23 13.29 24.91 4.12
C ARG A 23 13.28 23.67 5.03
N VAL A 24 12.78 22.56 4.51
CA VAL A 24 12.83 21.24 5.17
C VAL A 24 13.85 20.39 4.42
N LEU A 25 14.82 19.84 5.15
CA LEU A 25 15.81 18.92 4.62
C LEU A 25 15.34 17.48 4.83
N ILE A 26 15.18 16.70 3.76
CA ILE A 26 14.98 15.25 3.82
C ILE A 26 16.18 14.62 3.09
N ASN A 27 17.17 14.19 3.87
CA ASN A 27 18.45 13.61 3.41
C ASN A 27 19.41 14.59 2.67
N ARG A 28 20.72 14.31 2.75
CA ARG A 28 21.88 15.19 2.49
C ARG A 28 22.01 15.77 1.06
N GLN A 29 21.05 15.61 0.14
CA GLN A 29 21.29 15.95 -1.27
C GLN A 29 20.21 16.74 -2.02
N GLN A 30 19.04 17.07 -1.46
CA GLN A 30 18.05 17.88 -2.20
C GLN A 30 17.35 18.95 -1.34
N TRP A 31 17.10 20.11 -1.96
CA TRP A 31 16.39 21.25 -1.38
C TRP A 31 15.03 21.43 -2.07
N LEU A 32 13.93 21.39 -1.32
CA LEU A 32 12.61 21.80 -1.81
C LEU A 32 12.26 23.20 -1.26
N LEU A 33 11.80 24.08 -2.16
CA LEU A 33 11.30 25.42 -1.83
C LEU A 33 9.79 25.36 -1.58
N VAL A 34 9.35 25.76 -0.39
CA VAL A 34 7.93 25.94 -0.07
C VAL A 34 7.63 27.45 -0.03
N PRO A 35 6.54 27.94 -0.66
CA PRO A 35 6.26 29.38 -0.73
C PRO A 35 5.88 29.99 0.64
N LEU A 36 6.34 31.22 0.85
CA LEU A 36 6.38 31.96 2.13
C LEU A 36 5.00 32.36 2.71
N SER A 37 3.88 32.01 2.08
CA SER A 37 2.53 32.49 2.47
C SER A 37 1.94 31.79 3.69
N MET A 38 2.69 30.93 4.39
CA MET A 38 2.19 30.13 5.52
C MET A 38 2.71 30.54 6.92
N LEU A 39 3.50 31.60 7.06
CA LEU A 39 4.05 32.02 8.36
C LEU A 39 3.51 33.37 8.83
N LEU A 40 2.24 33.41 9.24
CA LEU A 40 1.72 34.49 10.07
C LEU A 40 0.79 33.92 11.14
N TYR A 41 1.32 33.74 12.35
CA TYR A 41 0.57 34.01 13.57
C TYR A 41 1.53 34.50 14.66
N THR A 42 1.51 35.82 14.86
CA THR A 42 2.19 36.53 15.94
C THR A 42 1.41 36.41 17.25
N SER A 43 2.16 36.12 18.31
CA SER A 43 1.99 36.57 19.70
C SER A 43 0.69 37.32 20.05
N LEU A 44 -0.27 36.63 20.68
CA LEU A 44 -1.22 37.26 21.59
C LEU A 44 -1.44 36.32 22.78
N GLY A 45 -1.02 36.79 23.97
CA GLY A 45 -1.25 36.08 25.22
C GLY A 45 -2.73 36.03 25.57
N PHE A 46 -3.22 34.88 26.02
CA PHE A 46 -4.58 34.72 26.52
C PHE A 46 -4.67 33.72 27.68
N SER A 47 -5.47 34.13 28.66
CA SER A 47 -5.91 33.39 29.86
C SER A 47 -6.67 32.09 29.53
N PRO A 48 -6.69 31.11 30.45
CA PRO A 48 -7.34 29.83 30.24
C PRO A 48 -8.85 29.93 30.49
N CYS A 49 -9.59 28.99 29.89
CA CYS A 49 -11.03 28.74 30.05
C CYS A 49 -11.98 29.60 29.20
N SER A 50 -12.11 29.24 27.91
CA SER A 50 -13.43 29.12 27.22
C SER A 50 -13.35 28.73 25.73
N ASN A 51 -12.16 28.71 25.10
CA ASN A 51 -12.05 28.53 23.64
C ASN A 51 -11.71 27.13 23.11
N LEU A 52 -11.65 26.09 23.95
CA LEU A 52 -11.26 24.74 23.47
C LEU A 52 -12.25 24.11 22.47
N LYS A 53 -13.54 24.50 22.51
CA LYS A 53 -14.56 23.97 21.59
C LYS A 53 -14.55 24.65 20.22
N LEU A 54 -14.22 25.95 20.16
CA LEU A 54 -14.18 26.69 18.89
C LEU A 54 -12.91 26.36 18.10
N LEU A 55 -11.78 26.14 18.79
CA LEU A 55 -10.53 25.74 18.15
C LEU A 55 -10.60 24.32 17.57
N ARG A 56 -11.27 23.35 18.22
CA ARG A 56 -11.45 22.00 17.63
C ARG A 56 -12.27 22.03 16.34
N SER A 57 -13.31 22.85 16.26
CA SER A 57 -14.12 23.02 15.05
C SER A 57 -13.33 23.70 13.92
N ALA A 58 -12.47 24.67 14.24
CA ALA A 58 -11.65 25.37 13.25
C ALA A 58 -10.46 24.53 12.74
N THR A 59 -9.86 23.67 13.58
CA THR A 59 -8.78 22.76 13.17
C THR A 59 -9.32 21.61 12.31
N LEU A 60 -10.53 21.10 12.61
CA LEU A 60 -11.20 20.09 11.77
C LEU A 60 -11.59 20.62 10.37
N HIS A 61 -11.85 21.93 10.25
CA HIS A 61 -12.17 22.55 8.95
C HIS A 61 -10.95 22.92 8.09
N LYS A 62 -9.72 22.63 8.57
CA LYS A 62 -8.47 22.93 7.85
C LYS A 62 -7.72 21.69 7.36
N MET A 63 -8.34 20.51 7.38
CA MET A 63 -7.71 19.26 6.92
C MET A 63 -8.21 18.82 5.53
N SER A 64 -8.30 19.76 4.59
CA SER A 64 -8.79 19.48 3.23
C SER A 64 -7.72 18.95 2.27
N ASN A 65 -6.44 18.89 2.68
CA ASN A 65 -5.36 18.46 1.81
C ASN A 65 -4.85 17.05 2.20
N PRO A 66 -4.90 16.05 1.29
CA PRO A 66 -4.37 14.71 1.52
C PRO A 66 -2.92 14.67 2.02
N VAL A 67 -2.06 15.58 1.55
CA VAL A 67 -0.66 15.66 2.01
C VAL A 67 -0.56 16.10 3.47
N ASP A 68 -1.39 17.05 3.91
CA ASP A 68 -1.39 17.47 5.33
C ASP A 68 -1.90 16.34 6.23
N GLN A 69 -2.87 15.54 5.74
CA GLN A 69 -3.31 14.34 6.46
C GLN A 69 -2.14 13.37 6.63
N VAL A 70 -1.43 13.02 5.55
CA VAL A 70 -0.26 12.14 5.60
C VAL A 70 0.82 12.66 6.56
N LEU A 71 1.20 13.94 6.45
CA LEU A 71 2.29 14.52 7.24
C LEU A 71 1.98 14.54 8.74
N ASN A 72 0.71 14.71 9.14
CA ASN A 72 0.33 14.65 10.55
C ASN A 72 0.46 13.24 11.15
N PHE A 73 0.31 12.20 10.34
CA PHE A 73 0.51 10.82 10.82
C PHE A 73 1.99 10.51 11.07
N TYR A 74 2.91 11.20 10.40
CA TYR A 74 4.35 11.02 10.62
C TYR A 74 4.82 11.43 12.02
N GLU A 75 4.04 12.23 12.75
CA GLU A 75 4.40 12.63 14.12
C GLU A 75 4.43 11.46 15.11
N ASN A 76 3.85 10.31 14.75
CA ASN A 76 3.72 9.13 15.63
C ASN A 76 4.28 7.83 15.02
N VAL A 77 5.20 7.89 14.06
CA VAL A 77 5.83 6.67 13.51
C VAL A 77 6.65 5.97 14.60
N PRO A 78 6.50 4.64 14.78
CA PRO A 78 7.32 3.86 15.70
C PRO A 78 8.82 4.03 15.43
N GLU A 79 9.64 3.86 16.46
CA GLU A 79 11.09 3.83 16.27
C GLU A 79 11.50 2.61 15.46
N PHE A 80 12.45 2.82 14.54
CA PHE A 80 13.02 1.78 13.69
C PHE A 80 13.77 0.74 14.53
N SER A 81 13.52 -0.53 14.24
CA SER A 81 13.96 -1.70 14.99
C SER A 81 14.81 -2.66 14.15
N GLU A 82 15.52 -3.58 14.79
CA GLU A 82 16.27 -4.66 14.10
C GLU A 82 15.36 -5.52 13.20
N TYR A 83 14.08 -5.63 13.54
CA TYR A 83 13.11 -6.35 12.73
C TYR A 83 12.81 -5.63 11.42
N ASP A 84 12.80 -4.29 11.43
CA ASP A 84 12.62 -3.49 10.22
C ASP A 84 13.80 -3.65 9.26
N GLU A 85 15.04 -3.72 9.80
CA GLU A 85 16.23 -4.06 9.01
C GLU A 85 16.12 -5.46 8.39
N TYR A 86 15.62 -6.44 9.14
CA TYR A 86 15.40 -7.79 8.65
C TYR A 86 14.40 -7.84 7.49
N ILE A 87 13.26 -7.15 7.61
CA ILE A 87 12.27 -7.06 6.55
C ILE A 87 12.88 -6.42 5.29
N MET A 88 13.59 -5.31 5.43
CA MET A 88 14.21 -4.61 4.29
C MET A 88 15.34 -5.42 3.64
N ALA A 89 16.06 -6.25 4.40
CA ALA A 89 17.05 -7.17 3.86
C ALA A 89 16.41 -8.36 3.12
N THR A 90 15.29 -8.87 3.65
CA THR A 90 14.54 -10.02 3.10
C THR A 90 13.74 -9.62 1.85
N PHE A 91 13.19 -8.41 1.84
CA PHE A 91 12.42 -7.82 0.74
C PHE A 91 13.07 -6.49 0.31
N PRO A 92 14.18 -6.51 -0.44
CA PRO A 92 14.87 -5.29 -0.85
C PRO A 92 13.95 -4.34 -1.63
N GLY A 93 13.78 -3.13 -1.10
CA GLY A 93 12.89 -2.12 -1.65
C GLY A 93 11.50 -2.06 -0.99
N ALA A 94 11.23 -2.89 0.02
CA ALA A 94 10.03 -2.77 0.82
C ALA A 94 9.96 -1.42 1.54
N LEU A 95 8.78 -0.83 1.53
CA LEU A 95 8.46 0.41 2.23
C LEU A 95 7.51 0.09 3.37
N SER A 96 7.64 0.79 4.49
CA SER A 96 6.59 0.79 5.51
C SER A 96 5.28 1.27 4.88
N ASN A 97 4.12 0.79 5.35
CA ASN A 97 2.83 1.29 4.85
C ASN A 97 2.71 2.82 4.99
N TRP A 98 3.33 3.40 6.03
CA TRP A 98 3.44 4.85 6.22
C TRP A 98 4.17 5.54 5.06
N ASP A 99 5.38 5.06 4.74
CA ASP A 99 6.20 5.63 3.66
C ASP A 99 5.59 5.42 2.29
N LEU A 100 5.03 4.24 2.04
CA LEU A 100 4.30 3.94 0.81
C LEU A 100 3.14 4.92 0.64
N ARG A 101 2.26 5.02 1.64
CA ARG A 101 1.08 5.89 1.59
C ARG A 101 1.48 7.32 1.31
N ALA A 102 2.52 7.80 1.99
CA ALA A 102 2.98 9.17 1.83
C ALA A 102 3.48 9.48 0.43
N ARG A 103 4.40 8.65 -0.07
CA ARG A 103 4.99 8.81 -1.40
C ARG A 103 3.93 8.72 -2.48
N VAL A 104 3.00 7.76 -2.37
CA VAL A 104 1.90 7.62 -3.33
C VAL A 104 1.00 8.85 -3.31
N VAL A 105 0.52 9.30 -2.16
CA VAL A 105 -0.37 10.47 -2.06
C VAL A 105 0.29 11.75 -2.60
N ILE A 106 1.55 12.00 -2.24
CA ILE A 106 2.32 13.15 -2.75
C ILE A 106 2.43 13.07 -4.28
N THR A 107 2.77 11.89 -4.80
CA THR A 107 2.91 11.64 -6.24
C THR A 107 1.58 11.91 -6.96
N LEU A 108 0.48 11.35 -6.45
CA LEU A 108 -0.84 11.51 -7.06
C LEU A 108 -1.34 12.95 -7.02
N GLN A 109 -1.09 13.67 -5.92
CA GLN A 109 -1.41 15.09 -5.85
C GLN A 109 -0.61 15.91 -6.87
N SER A 110 0.66 15.57 -7.11
CA SER A 110 1.47 16.22 -8.15
C SER A 110 0.95 15.97 -9.58
N LYS A 111 0.23 14.86 -9.79
CA LYS A 111 -0.49 14.52 -11.03
C LYS A 111 -1.88 15.16 -11.12
N GLY A 112 -2.30 15.90 -10.10
CA GLY A 112 -3.60 16.55 -10.04
C GLY A 112 -4.73 15.65 -9.56
N CYS A 113 -4.45 14.41 -9.15
CA CYS A 113 -5.45 13.55 -8.50
C CYS A 113 -5.81 14.13 -7.12
N GLN A 114 -7.10 14.29 -6.85
CA GLN A 114 -7.62 14.75 -5.56
C GLN A 114 -8.35 13.61 -4.86
N ALA A 115 -8.42 13.64 -3.53
CA ALA A 115 -9.11 12.61 -2.76
C ALA A 115 -10.60 12.46 -3.17
N GLU A 116 -11.29 13.59 -3.38
CA GLU A 116 -12.72 13.63 -3.71
C GLU A 116 -13.03 13.13 -5.12
N THR A 117 -12.04 13.11 -6.00
CA THR A 117 -12.17 12.69 -7.41
C THR A 117 -11.36 11.45 -7.75
N THR A 118 -10.84 10.75 -6.74
CA THR A 118 -10.11 9.50 -6.90
C THR A 118 -10.84 8.38 -6.17
N LEU A 119 -11.33 7.40 -6.93
CA LEU A 119 -11.88 6.18 -6.36
C LEU A 119 -10.73 5.27 -5.90
N LEU A 120 -10.77 4.77 -4.67
CA LEU A 120 -9.92 3.67 -4.24
C LEU A 120 -10.51 2.34 -4.72
N ALA A 121 -9.68 1.48 -5.28
CA ALA A 121 -10.00 0.09 -5.57
C ALA A 121 -8.87 -0.81 -5.04
N THR A 122 -9.22 -2.02 -4.62
CA THR A 122 -8.25 -2.98 -4.09
C THR A 122 -8.44 -4.38 -4.67
N SER A 123 -7.34 -5.07 -4.94
CA SER A 123 -7.33 -6.51 -5.21
C SER A 123 -6.32 -7.18 -4.28
N LEU A 124 -6.79 -7.44 -3.06
CA LEU A 124 -6.01 -7.95 -1.94
C LEU A 124 -6.68 -9.21 -1.36
N CYS A 125 -5.92 -10.03 -0.63
CA CYS A 125 -6.40 -11.30 -0.07
C CYS A 125 -7.56 -11.10 0.90
N SER A 126 -8.54 -12.00 0.96
CA SER A 126 -9.65 -11.94 1.93
C SER A 126 -9.23 -11.98 3.40
N ASP A 127 -7.98 -12.35 3.70
CA ASP A 127 -7.37 -12.31 5.04
C ASP A 127 -7.53 -10.93 5.69
N GLU A 128 -7.84 -10.89 6.98
CA GLU A 128 -8.05 -9.65 7.72
C GLU A 128 -6.77 -8.81 7.83
N LEU A 129 -5.59 -9.44 7.83
CA LEU A 129 -4.31 -8.72 7.88
C LEU A 129 -4.06 -7.94 6.58
N ALA A 130 -4.57 -8.43 5.45
CA ALA A 130 -4.49 -7.73 4.17
C ALA A 130 -5.45 -6.53 4.07
N ARG A 131 -6.22 -6.22 5.12
CA ARG A 131 -7.10 -5.03 5.18
C ARG A 131 -6.39 -3.78 5.66
N GLN A 132 -5.31 -3.88 6.43
CA GLN A 132 -4.64 -2.70 7.01
C GLN A 132 -4.24 -1.69 5.93
N LEU A 133 -3.61 -2.15 4.84
CA LEU A 133 -3.23 -1.28 3.72
C LEU A 133 -4.44 -0.61 3.06
N GLN A 134 -5.55 -1.34 2.91
CA GLN A 134 -6.79 -0.77 2.38
C GLN A 134 -7.36 0.32 3.31
N ASP A 135 -7.35 0.07 4.62
CA ASP A 135 -7.84 1.03 5.61
C ASP A 135 -6.97 2.28 5.66
N ASP A 136 -5.65 2.13 5.54
CA ASP A 136 -4.68 3.24 5.52
C ASP A 136 -4.94 4.19 4.34
N PHE A 137 -5.17 3.65 3.14
CA PHE A 137 -5.53 4.45 1.96
C PHE A 137 -6.99 4.93 2.00
N GLY A 138 -7.89 4.17 2.62
CA GLY A 138 -9.30 4.51 2.77
C GLY A 138 -9.53 5.73 3.66
N GLN A 139 -8.63 6.01 4.60
CA GLN A 139 -8.64 7.27 5.38
C GLN A 139 -8.50 8.52 4.49
N ILE A 140 -7.92 8.39 3.30
CA ILE A 140 -7.69 9.50 2.36
C ILE A 140 -8.72 9.47 1.23
N TYR A 141 -8.89 8.32 0.57
CA TYR A 141 -9.69 8.18 -0.65
C TYR A 141 -11.12 7.65 -0.40
N GLY A 142 -11.47 7.40 0.86
CA GLY A 142 -12.78 6.87 1.24
C GLY A 142 -12.91 5.36 0.98
N ASN A 143 -14.16 4.90 0.85
CA ASN A 143 -14.45 3.47 0.69
C ASN A 143 -13.86 2.91 -0.60
N SER A 144 -13.29 1.70 -0.51
CA SER A 144 -12.70 1.01 -1.65
C SER A 144 -13.68 0.12 -2.42
N PHE A 145 -13.55 0.09 -3.74
CA PHE A 145 -14.13 -0.97 -4.57
C PHE A 145 -13.27 -2.24 -4.49
N ILE A 146 -13.85 -3.37 -4.07
CA ILE A 146 -13.10 -4.62 -3.87
C ILE A 146 -13.16 -5.48 -5.14
N LEU A 147 -12.01 -5.66 -5.79
CA LEU A 147 -11.82 -6.60 -6.90
C LEU A 147 -11.25 -7.96 -6.45
N GLY A 148 -10.63 -7.99 -5.27
CA GLY A 148 -9.88 -9.13 -4.74
C GLY A 148 -10.71 -10.33 -4.29
N GLY A 149 -10.01 -11.27 -3.68
CA GLY A 149 -10.56 -12.48 -3.08
C GLY A 149 -9.41 -13.34 -2.55
N LEU A 150 -9.56 -14.67 -2.47
CA LEU A 150 -8.52 -15.53 -1.94
C LEU A 150 -7.16 -15.33 -2.64
N SER A 151 -6.09 -15.26 -1.84
CA SER A 151 -4.72 -14.96 -2.28
C SER A 151 -4.50 -13.61 -2.98
N GLY A 152 -5.52 -12.75 -3.09
CA GLY A 152 -5.42 -11.42 -3.70
C GLY A 152 -5.71 -11.37 -5.20
N PHE A 153 -6.18 -12.47 -5.80
CA PHE A 153 -6.55 -12.47 -7.21
C PHE A 153 -7.80 -11.62 -7.48
N PRO A 154 -7.89 -10.95 -8.65
CA PRO A 154 -9.00 -10.08 -9.02
C PRO A 154 -10.26 -10.86 -9.42
N PHE A 155 -10.82 -11.65 -8.51
CA PHE A 155 -11.95 -12.54 -8.76
C PHE A 155 -13.29 -11.83 -9.06
N ALA A 156 -13.40 -10.53 -8.81
CA ALA A 156 -14.52 -9.75 -9.33
C ALA A 156 -14.53 -9.72 -10.88
N GLY A 157 -13.38 -9.98 -11.51
CA GLY A 157 -13.22 -10.19 -12.94
C GLY A 157 -13.61 -8.99 -13.78
N LYS A 158 -13.90 -9.25 -15.05
CA LYS A 158 -14.25 -8.25 -16.07
C LYS A 158 -15.37 -7.33 -15.62
N ILE A 159 -16.50 -7.90 -15.20
CA ILE A 159 -17.69 -7.14 -14.78
C ILE A 159 -17.37 -6.28 -13.55
N GLY A 160 -16.61 -6.82 -12.58
CA GLY A 160 -16.15 -6.05 -11.43
C GLY A 160 -15.29 -4.86 -11.83
N PHE A 161 -14.33 -5.06 -12.72
CA PHE A 161 -13.46 -4.00 -13.22
C PHE A 161 -14.23 -2.93 -14.00
N GLU A 162 -15.13 -3.32 -14.90
CA GLU A 162 -15.98 -2.39 -15.68
C GLU A 162 -16.89 -1.53 -14.78
N ASN A 163 -17.47 -2.14 -13.74
CA ASN A 163 -18.27 -1.43 -12.74
C ASN A 163 -17.41 -0.44 -11.95
N MET A 164 -16.24 -0.87 -11.49
CA MET A 164 -15.27 0.01 -10.81
C MET A 164 -14.90 1.20 -11.70
N ALA A 165 -14.56 0.96 -12.97
CA ALA A 165 -14.17 2.01 -13.91
C ALA A 165 -15.30 3.04 -14.12
N SER A 166 -16.54 2.55 -14.26
CA SER A 166 -17.73 3.39 -14.42
C SER A 166 -18.04 4.24 -13.17
N HIS A 167 -17.73 3.72 -11.98
CA HIS A 167 -17.93 4.41 -10.70
C HIS A 167 -16.85 5.45 -10.40
N SER A 168 -15.68 5.37 -11.03
CA SER A 168 -14.61 6.35 -10.82
C SER A 168 -15.13 7.77 -11.13
N PRO A 169 -15.06 8.73 -10.18
CA PRO A 169 -15.50 10.10 -10.42
C PRO A 169 -14.54 10.89 -11.31
N GLY A 170 -13.31 10.40 -11.47
CA GLY A 170 -12.28 10.96 -12.34
C GLY A 170 -11.10 10.01 -12.44
N SER A 171 -10.33 9.90 -11.37
CA SER A 171 -9.20 8.98 -11.25
C SER A 171 -9.59 7.70 -10.49
N CYS A 172 -8.88 6.61 -10.71
CA CYS A 172 -8.97 5.41 -9.87
C CYS A 172 -7.56 5.01 -9.40
N LEU A 173 -7.37 4.82 -8.10
CA LEU A 173 -6.19 4.19 -7.53
C LEU A 173 -6.52 2.72 -7.25
N LEU A 174 -5.90 1.81 -8.00
CA LEU A 174 -6.02 0.38 -7.79
C LEU A 174 -4.75 -0.18 -7.13
N ILE A 175 -4.90 -0.62 -5.88
CA ILE A 175 -3.83 -1.28 -5.10
C ILE A 175 -4.05 -2.79 -5.15
N TYR A 176 -3.06 -3.55 -5.56
CA TYR A 176 -3.21 -5.00 -5.71
C TYR A 176 -1.93 -5.76 -5.42
N GLY A 177 -2.10 -7.03 -5.08
CA GLY A 177 -0.97 -7.89 -4.79
C GLY A 177 -1.31 -9.07 -3.88
N PRO A 178 -0.42 -10.07 -3.85
CA PRO A 178 -0.47 -11.10 -2.83
C PRO A 178 0.02 -10.52 -1.50
N HIS A 179 -0.07 -11.34 -0.46
CA HIS A 179 0.49 -11.01 0.83
C HIS A 179 1.24 -12.20 1.42
N VAL A 180 2.19 -11.91 2.31
CA VAL A 180 2.97 -12.90 3.04
C VAL A 180 3.14 -12.44 4.48
N GLY A 181 3.02 -13.37 5.42
CA GLY A 181 3.32 -13.12 6.82
C GLY A 181 4.80 -13.32 7.11
N VAL A 182 5.34 -12.49 8.00
CA VAL A 182 6.65 -12.71 8.61
C VAL A 182 6.49 -12.65 10.12
N SER A 183 6.96 -13.68 10.82
CA SER A 183 6.89 -13.73 12.28
C SER A 183 7.90 -12.76 12.89
N CYS A 184 7.42 -11.86 13.77
CA CYS A 184 8.32 -11.00 14.54
C CYS A 184 9.12 -11.79 15.59
N THR A 185 8.61 -12.95 16.02
CA THR A 185 9.24 -13.77 17.06
C THR A 185 10.33 -14.68 16.51
N THR A 186 10.10 -15.33 15.37
CA THR A 186 11.03 -16.32 14.80
C THR A 186 11.74 -15.84 13.55
N GLY A 187 11.23 -14.82 12.86
CA GLY A 187 11.71 -14.38 11.55
C GLY A 187 11.23 -15.26 10.39
N ASP A 188 10.45 -16.32 10.67
CA ASP A 188 9.97 -17.23 9.63
C ASP A 188 9.01 -16.54 8.67
N ILE A 189 9.16 -16.85 7.37
CA ILE A 189 8.34 -16.32 6.28
C ILE A 189 7.23 -17.32 5.96
N GLY A 190 6.03 -16.80 5.70
CA GLY A 190 4.84 -17.61 5.43
C GLY A 190 3.99 -17.87 6.68
N ILE A 191 4.38 -17.33 7.82
CA ILE A 191 3.60 -17.35 9.08
C ILE A 191 3.61 -15.97 9.74
N VAL A 192 2.61 -15.68 10.57
CA VAL A 192 2.54 -14.42 11.32
C VAL A 192 1.72 -14.60 12.61
N GLU A 193 2.09 -13.86 13.65
CA GLU A 193 1.31 -13.77 14.88
C GLU A 193 -0.02 -13.03 14.64
N ARG A 194 -1.10 -13.44 15.32
CA ARG A 194 -2.42 -12.80 15.21
C ARG A 194 -2.97 -12.42 16.59
N THR A 195 -3.75 -11.35 16.64
CA THR A 195 -4.33 -10.86 17.90
C THR A 195 -5.24 -11.92 18.52
N GLY A 196 -4.92 -12.35 19.74
CA GLY A 196 -5.71 -13.34 20.47
C GLY A 196 -5.45 -14.80 20.09
N ILE A 197 -4.44 -15.08 19.25
CA ILE A 197 -4.00 -16.43 18.90
C ILE A 197 -2.60 -16.67 19.49
N GLU A 198 -2.41 -17.80 20.16
CA GLU A 198 -1.17 -18.11 20.89
C GLU A 198 0.00 -18.47 19.95
N GLN A 199 -0.29 -19.12 18.82
CA GLN A 199 0.72 -19.58 17.86
C GLN A 199 0.60 -18.80 16.55
N ALA A 200 1.75 -18.51 15.93
CA ALA A 200 1.78 -17.94 14.59
C ALA A 200 1.15 -18.92 13.57
N GLU A 201 0.35 -18.40 12.65
CA GLU A 201 -0.40 -19.19 11.67
C GLU A 201 0.03 -18.85 10.25
N SER A 202 -0.28 -19.74 9.29
CA SER A 202 0.06 -19.56 7.89
C SER A 202 -0.52 -18.28 7.29
N CYS A 203 0.30 -17.57 6.51
CA CYS A 203 -0.04 -16.33 5.84
C CYS A 203 0.80 -16.15 4.56
N CYS A 204 0.26 -16.21 3.34
CA CYS A 204 -1.14 -16.40 2.95
C CYS A 204 -1.58 -17.87 3.01
N ALA A 205 -2.54 -18.22 3.87
CA ALA A 205 -3.03 -19.59 4.03
C ALA A 205 -3.59 -20.20 2.73
N SER A 206 -4.33 -19.42 1.94
CA SER A 206 -4.90 -19.86 0.65
C SER A 206 -3.80 -20.25 -0.35
N ALA A 207 -2.77 -19.41 -0.49
CA ALA A 207 -1.65 -19.65 -1.39
C ALA A 207 -0.82 -20.87 -0.95
N ILE A 208 -0.53 -20.97 0.34
CA ILE A 208 0.24 -22.08 0.92
C ILE A 208 -0.51 -23.39 0.73
N ALA A 209 -1.82 -23.43 1.00
CA ALA A 209 -2.65 -24.60 0.79
C ALA A 209 -2.70 -25.02 -0.69
N ALA A 210 -2.72 -24.06 -1.61
CA ALA A 210 -2.67 -24.33 -3.04
C ALA A 210 -1.32 -24.95 -3.46
N CYS A 211 -0.21 -24.47 -2.90
CA CYS A 211 1.12 -25.06 -3.13
C CYS A 211 1.20 -26.49 -2.58
N GLN A 212 0.76 -26.70 -1.32
CA GLN A 212 0.77 -28.00 -0.66
C GLN A 212 -0.05 -29.04 -1.44
N HIS A 213 -1.18 -28.63 -2.03
CA HIS A 213 -1.97 -29.49 -2.89
C HIS A 213 -1.14 -30.07 -4.05
N HIS A 214 -0.33 -29.25 -4.72
CA HIS A 214 0.54 -29.70 -5.82
C HIS A 214 1.77 -30.48 -5.36
N LEU A 215 2.19 -30.32 -4.10
CA LEU A 215 3.29 -31.10 -3.53
C LEU A 215 2.85 -32.51 -3.13
N ASN A 216 1.59 -32.67 -2.71
CA ASN A 216 1.04 -33.96 -2.25
C ASN A 216 0.56 -34.89 -3.39
N GLY A 217 0.70 -34.47 -4.66
CA GLY A 217 0.38 -35.27 -5.85
C GLY A 217 -1.11 -35.21 -6.29
N PRO A 218 -1.46 -35.83 -7.44
CA PRO A 218 -2.74 -35.66 -8.15
C PRO A 218 -3.98 -36.29 -7.45
N GLY A 219 -3.92 -36.55 -6.14
CA GLY A 219 -4.97 -37.22 -5.38
C GLY A 219 -6.11 -36.33 -4.87
N ALA A 220 -6.08 -35.03 -5.15
CA ALA A 220 -7.13 -34.10 -4.71
C ALA A 220 -7.75 -33.44 -5.95
N ASP A 221 -9.08 -33.56 -6.07
CA ASP A 221 -9.84 -33.12 -7.23
C ASP A 221 -9.49 -31.69 -7.66
N SER A 222 -9.07 -31.57 -8.91
CA SER A 222 -8.76 -30.31 -9.60
C SER A 222 -10.02 -29.59 -10.10
N SER A 223 -11.20 -29.96 -9.61
CA SER A 223 -12.46 -29.44 -10.12
C SER A 223 -12.65 -28.00 -9.63
N THR A 224 -12.57 -27.04 -10.54
CA THR A 224 -13.02 -25.65 -10.34
C THR A 224 -14.54 -25.50 -10.40
N SER A 225 -15.29 -26.61 -10.36
CA SER A 225 -16.74 -26.62 -10.51
C SER A 225 -17.49 -26.53 -9.18
N ASP A 226 -16.83 -26.67 -8.04
CA ASP A 226 -17.49 -26.50 -6.74
C ASP A 226 -17.63 -25.01 -6.40
N PHE A 227 -18.86 -24.50 -6.48
CA PHE A 227 -19.17 -23.12 -6.14
C PHE A 227 -18.85 -22.76 -4.68
N THR A 228 -18.74 -23.75 -3.78
CA THR A 228 -18.43 -23.52 -2.36
C THR A 228 -16.95 -23.32 -2.08
N ASP A 229 -16.06 -23.81 -2.95
CA ASP A 229 -14.59 -23.66 -2.85
C ASP A 229 -13.96 -23.11 -4.15
N PHE A 230 -14.77 -22.42 -4.97
CA PHE A 230 -14.41 -22.01 -6.34
C PHE A 230 -13.12 -21.20 -6.39
N GLN A 231 -13.00 -20.19 -5.51
CA GLN A 231 -11.82 -19.33 -5.48
C GLN A 231 -10.56 -20.12 -5.14
N GLN A 232 -10.61 -21.05 -4.18
CA GLN A 232 -9.44 -21.84 -3.83
C GLN A 232 -9.06 -22.82 -4.95
N GLY A 233 -10.05 -23.41 -5.62
CA GLY A 233 -9.82 -24.20 -6.83
C GLY A 233 -9.13 -23.39 -7.93
N ALA A 234 -9.54 -22.13 -8.13
CA ALA A 234 -8.90 -21.22 -9.07
C ALA A 234 -7.47 -20.86 -8.64
N VAL A 235 -7.23 -20.57 -7.34
CA VAL A 235 -5.87 -20.32 -6.81
C VAL A 235 -4.94 -21.51 -7.08
N ARG A 236 -5.43 -22.75 -6.90
CA ARG A 236 -4.66 -23.97 -7.25
C ARG A 236 -4.24 -23.98 -8.72
N GLN A 237 -5.13 -23.61 -9.64
CA GLN A 237 -4.79 -23.55 -11.07
C GLN A 237 -3.81 -22.42 -11.38
N LEU A 238 -3.98 -21.26 -10.75
CA LEU A 238 -3.16 -20.06 -10.98
C LEU A 238 -1.73 -20.18 -10.41
N VAL A 239 -1.52 -21.00 -9.38
CA VAL A 239 -0.17 -21.30 -8.85
C VAL A 239 0.52 -22.46 -9.58
N ALA A 240 -0.24 -23.33 -10.25
CA ALA A 240 0.28 -24.55 -10.87
C ALA A 240 1.47 -24.32 -11.83
N PRO A 241 1.47 -23.27 -12.69
CA PRO A 241 2.61 -23.00 -13.59
C PRO A 241 3.92 -22.68 -12.86
N HIS A 242 3.84 -22.23 -11.61
CA HIS A 242 4.98 -21.78 -10.82
C HIS A 242 5.58 -22.86 -9.92
N MET A 243 4.95 -24.03 -9.83
CA MET A 243 5.34 -25.07 -8.88
C MET A 243 6.77 -25.56 -9.05
N GLU A 244 7.29 -25.59 -10.29
CA GLU A 244 8.69 -25.99 -10.51
C GLU A 244 9.68 -24.96 -9.95
N ARG A 245 9.42 -23.66 -10.18
CA ARG A 245 10.20 -22.57 -9.60
C ARG A 245 10.16 -22.61 -8.07
N LEU A 246 9.00 -22.85 -7.49
CA LEU A 246 8.83 -22.95 -6.04
C LEU A 246 9.61 -24.14 -5.46
N ARG A 247 9.63 -25.30 -6.12
CA ARG A 247 10.42 -26.47 -5.69
C ARG A 247 11.92 -26.25 -5.74
N GLN A 248 12.39 -25.44 -6.69
CA GLN A 248 13.82 -25.17 -6.89
C GLN A 248 14.33 -23.98 -6.07
N SER A 249 13.43 -23.16 -5.50
CA SER A 249 13.79 -22.01 -4.69
C SER A 249 14.45 -22.40 -3.37
N GLU A 250 15.39 -21.58 -2.88
CA GLU A 250 16.02 -21.78 -1.57
C GLU A 250 15.00 -21.62 -0.43
N ASN A 251 14.05 -20.69 -0.59
CA ASN A 251 12.97 -20.45 0.34
C ASN A 251 11.64 -20.27 -0.42
N ALA A 252 10.84 -21.33 -0.47
CA ALA A 252 9.57 -21.32 -1.18
C ALA A 252 8.55 -20.32 -0.61
N MET A 253 8.59 -20.01 0.69
CA MET A 253 7.67 -19.03 1.30
C MET A 253 8.05 -17.60 0.96
N LEU A 254 9.34 -17.33 0.73
CA LEU A 254 9.80 -16.06 0.18
C LEU A 254 9.46 -15.95 -1.32
N GLU A 255 9.63 -17.04 -2.08
CA GLU A 255 9.42 -17.03 -3.54
C GLU A 255 7.93 -16.96 -3.93
N LEU A 256 7.06 -17.61 -3.15
CA LEU A 256 5.62 -17.70 -3.40
C LEU A 256 4.94 -16.36 -3.70
N PRO A 257 5.04 -15.31 -2.87
CA PRO A 257 4.39 -14.04 -3.17
C PRO A 257 4.89 -13.38 -4.48
N TYR A 258 6.14 -13.57 -4.89
CA TYR A 258 6.61 -13.07 -6.20
C TYR A 258 5.92 -13.79 -7.35
N THR A 259 5.84 -15.12 -7.29
CA THR A 259 5.15 -15.90 -8.34
C THR A 259 3.66 -15.58 -8.44
N LEU A 260 3.00 -15.33 -7.31
CA LEU A 260 1.61 -14.91 -7.29
C LEU A 260 1.43 -13.51 -7.86
N PHE A 261 2.33 -12.59 -7.54
CA PHE A 261 2.29 -11.23 -8.08
C PHE A 261 2.39 -11.25 -9.61
N GLU A 262 3.28 -12.06 -10.19
CA GLU A 262 3.39 -12.21 -11.64
C GLU A 262 2.08 -12.65 -12.28
N THR A 263 1.40 -13.67 -11.73
CA THR A 263 0.09 -14.10 -12.26
C THR A 263 -1.00 -13.03 -12.03
N GLN A 264 -1.00 -12.36 -10.88
CA GLN A 264 -1.97 -11.30 -10.59
C GLN A 264 -1.82 -10.08 -11.51
N ASP A 265 -0.58 -9.67 -11.79
CA ASP A 265 -0.28 -8.57 -12.69
C ASP A 265 -0.68 -8.89 -14.13
N GLN A 266 -0.46 -10.13 -14.58
CA GLN A 266 -0.94 -10.62 -15.89
C GLN A 266 -2.46 -10.57 -16.01
N LEU A 267 -3.18 -11.15 -15.04
CA LEU A 267 -4.65 -11.11 -15.04
C LEU A 267 -5.17 -9.68 -14.98
N LEU A 268 -4.55 -8.81 -14.18
CA LEU A 268 -4.95 -7.42 -14.12
C LEU A 268 -4.69 -6.68 -15.43
N ALA A 269 -3.58 -6.98 -16.12
CA ALA A 269 -3.30 -6.41 -17.43
C ALA A 269 -4.40 -6.75 -18.46
N GLU A 270 -4.93 -7.98 -18.44
CA GLU A 270 -6.08 -8.38 -19.26
C GLU A 270 -7.34 -7.58 -18.91
N LEU A 271 -7.65 -7.43 -17.61
CA LEU A 271 -8.80 -6.64 -17.16
C LEU A 271 -8.67 -5.16 -17.54
N VAL A 272 -7.47 -4.59 -17.43
CA VAL A 272 -7.18 -3.22 -17.85
C VAL A 272 -7.35 -3.09 -19.36
N GLN A 273 -6.79 -4.00 -20.16
CA GLN A 273 -6.91 -3.96 -21.62
C GLN A 273 -8.38 -3.93 -22.07
N GLU A 274 -9.25 -4.70 -21.42
CA GLU A 274 -10.67 -4.76 -21.77
C GLU A 274 -11.49 -3.60 -21.17
N GLY A 275 -11.19 -3.20 -19.94
CA GLY A 275 -12.01 -2.28 -19.16
C GLY A 275 -11.53 -0.82 -19.13
N PHE A 276 -10.32 -0.51 -19.61
CA PHE A 276 -9.74 0.84 -19.51
C PHE A 276 -10.59 1.92 -20.20
N GLY A 277 -11.37 1.55 -21.22
CA GLY A 277 -12.29 2.46 -21.89
C GLY A 277 -13.27 3.16 -20.93
N GLY A 278 -13.66 2.50 -19.84
CA GLY A 278 -14.56 3.05 -18.82
C GLY A 278 -13.93 4.07 -17.86
N ILE A 279 -12.60 4.15 -17.80
CA ILE A 279 -11.89 5.09 -16.92
C ILE A 279 -12.06 6.52 -17.45
N LYS A 280 -12.41 7.47 -16.59
CA LYS A 280 -12.70 8.85 -17.01
C LYS A 280 -11.44 9.67 -17.29
N ASN A 281 -10.56 9.80 -16.29
CA ASN A 281 -9.35 10.62 -16.39
C ASN A 281 -8.09 9.76 -16.39
N SER A 282 -7.84 9.03 -15.29
CA SER A 282 -6.63 8.23 -15.13
C SER A 282 -6.84 7.01 -14.26
N LEU A 283 -6.11 5.94 -14.57
CA LEU A 283 -6.01 4.74 -13.74
C LEU A 283 -4.60 4.67 -13.18
N ILE A 284 -4.48 4.53 -11.87
CA ILE A 284 -3.22 4.36 -11.18
C ILE A 284 -3.14 2.92 -10.72
N LEU A 285 -2.09 2.23 -11.11
CA LEU A 285 -1.82 0.86 -10.70
C LEU A 285 -0.68 0.86 -9.69
N LEU A 286 -0.97 0.44 -8.46
CA LEU A 286 0.03 0.18 -7.42
C LEU A 286 0.04 -1.31 -7.12
N GLY A 287 0.94 -2.03 -7.79
CA GLY A 287 1.11 -3.48 -7.67
C GLY A 287 2.33 -3.82 -6.81
N GLY A 288 2.20 -4.80 -5.93
CA GLY A 288 3.33 -5.23 -5.11
C GLY A 288 3.00 -6.40 -4.20
N ILE A 289 3.84 -6.62 -3.19
CA ILE A 289 3.64 -7.67 -2.18
C ILE A 289 3.39 -6.99 -0.84
N THR A 290 2.24 -7.28 -0.23
CA THR A 290 1.98 -6.88 1.16
C THR A 290 2.72 -7.82 2.11
N ILE A 291 3.46 -7.28 3.07
CA ILE A 291 4.23 -8.02 4.05
C ILE A 291 3.61 -7.74 5.41
N ASN A 292 2.88 -8.73 5.93
CA ASN A 292 2.18 -8.63 7.19
C ASN A 292 3.09 -9.05 8.35
N THR A 293 3.04 -8.27 9.42
CA THR A 293 3.88 -8.41 10.61
C THR A 293 3.02 -8.63 11.85
N ALA A 294 3.64 -8.92 12.99
CA ALA A 294 2.92 -9.18 14.24
C ALA A 294 2.04 -8.00 14.67
N PRO A 295 1.03 -8.22 15.52
CA PRO A 295 0.21 -7.14 16.05
C PRO A 295 1.09 -6.05 16.68
N GLN A 296 0.77 -4.78 16.41
CA GLN A 296 1.50 -3.59 16.86
C GLN A 296 2.85 -3.32 16.14
N ALA A 297 3.31 -4.24 15.28
CA ALA A 297 4.40 -3.95 14.36
C ALA A 297 3.88 -3.21 13.10
N THR A 298 4.80 -2.60 12.37
CA THR A 298 4.47 -1.89 11.13
C THR A 298 4.45 -2.87 9.98
N ASP A 299 3.34 -2.90 9.25
CA ASP A 299 3.26 -3.64 7.99
C ASP A 299 4.02 -2.94 6.88
N TYR A 300 4.50 -3.74 5.93
CA TYR A 300 5.31 -3.31 4.81
C TYR A 300 4.65 -3.65 3.48
N PHE A 301 5.09 -2.98 2.43
CA PHE A 301 4.72 -3.24 1.06
C PHE A 301 5.94 -3.16 0.16
N LEU A 302 6.17 -4.19 -0.65
CA LEU A 302 7.19 -4.17 -1.69
C LEU A 302 6.55 -3.76 -3.02
N PRO A 303 6.69 -2.51 -3.47
CA PRO A 303 6.16 -2.09 -4.76
C PRO A 303 6.95 -2.75 -5.89
N LEU A 304 6.23 -3.40 -6.80
CA LEU A 304 6.77 -4.02 -8.01
C LEU A 304 6.25 -3.34 -9.29
N ARG A 305 5.16 -2.57 -9.16
CA ARG A 305 4.61 -1.74 -10.22
C ARG A 305 3.97 -0.48 -9.65
N PHE A 306 4.26 0.66 -10.27
CA PHE A 306 3.59 1.92 -9.98
C PHE A 306 3.44 2.71 -11.28
N ASP A 307 2.26 2.62 -11.89
CA ASP A 307 1.98 3.22 -13.20
C ASP A 307 0.85 4.24 -13.11
N TYR A 308 0.95 5.29 -13.92
CA TYR A 308 -0.11 6.28 -14.17
C TYR A 308 -0.57 6.14 -15.62
N LEU A 309 -1.81 5.69 -15.81
CA LEU A 309 -2.41 5.46 -17.12
C LEU A 309 -3.39 6.57 -17.46
N THR A 310 -3.22 7.19 -18.62
CA THR A 310 -4.14 8.19 -19.20
C THR A 310 -4.58 7.76 -20.60
N LYS A 311 -5.51 8.51 -21.19
CA LYS A 311 -5.92 8.33 -22.58
C LYS A 311 -5.12 9.25 -23.50
N ASP A 312 -4.66 8.72 -24.64
CA ASP A 312 -4.23 9.55 -25.76
C ASP A 312 -5.42 10.16 -26.52
N GLU A 313 -5.14 10.88 -27.61
CA GLU A 313 -6.16 11.48 -28.47
C GLU A 313 -7.09 10.45 -29.12
N GLN A 314 -6.65 9.19 -29.22
CA GLN A 314 -7.41 8.06 -29.78
C GLN A 314 -8.10 7.22 -28.68
N GLY A 315 -8.01 7.64 -27.43
CA GLY A 315 -8.59 6.95 -26.29
C GLY A 315 -7.85 5.68 -25.85
N GLN A 316 -6.64 5.44 -26.36
CA GLN A 316 -5.79 4.30 -25.98
C GLN A 316 -4.99 4.61 -24.71
N PRO A 317 -4.63 3.58 -23.91
CA PRO A 317 -3.85 3.77 -22.70
C PRO A 317 -2.42 4.22 -23.01
N VAL A 318 -2.03 5.36 -22.46
CA VAL A 318 -0.64 5.82 -22.34
C VAL A 318 -0.19 5.54 -20.92
N VAL A 319 0.91 4.80 -20.78
CA VAL A 319 1.45 4.39 -19.48
C VAL A 319 2.66 5.25 -19.14
N GLU A 320 2.61 5.92 -17.99
CA GLU A 320 3.77 6.53 -17.35
C GLU A 320 4.21 5.70 -16.15
N ASN A 321 5.44 5.22 -16.15
CA ASN A 321 6.02 4.52 -15.00
C ASN A 321 6.46 5.54 -13.93
N MET A 322 5.99 5.35 -12.70
CA MET A 322 6.26 6.21 -11.55
C MET A 322 7.09 5.50 -10.46
N MET A 323 7.69 4.33 -10.74
CA MET A 323 8.44 3.56 -9.73
C MET A 323 9.56 4.37 -9.06
N ASP A 324 10.21 5.29 -9.78
CA ASP A 324 11.26 6.14 -9.23
C ASP A 324 10.76 7.09 -8.13
N GLN A 325 9.46 7.36 -8.05
CA GLN A 325 8.87 8.16 -6.97
C GLN A 325 8.79 7.39 -5.63
N LEU A 326 8.97 6.06 -5.68
CA LEU A 326 8.95 5.19 -4.51
C LEU A 326 10.37 4.84 -3.99
N ARG A 327 11.43 5.32 -4.67
CA ARG A 327 12.83 5.04 -4.33
C ARG A 327 13.43 6.08 -3.38
#